data_AF-A0A0S7YRV9-F1
#
_entry.id   AF-A0A0S7YRV9-F1
#
_cell.length_a   1.000
_cell.length_b   1.000
_cell.length_c   1.000
_cell.angle_alpha   90.00
_cell.angle_beta   90.00
_cell.angle_gamma   90.00
#
_symmetry.space_group_name_H-M   'P 1'
#
loop_
_entity.id
_entity.type
_entity.pdbx_description
1 polymer ?
#
loop_
_entity_poly.entity_id
_entity_poly.type
_entity_poly.pdbx_seq_one_letter_code
_entity_poly.pdbx_strand_id
1 'polypeptide(L)'
;MEQTLLNIGFGSTVVADRVVAIVSPHSAPMKRLKDEAREEKRLIDATHGRRTRSIIIMDSNHIVLSAIQAETISQRFSTLKEQP
;
A
#
# COMPACT_ATOMS: atom_id res chain seq x y z
N MET A 1 -6.25 21.03 -6.90
CA MET A 1 -7.16 19.88 -6.84
C MET A 1 -7.00 19.25 -5.48
N GLU A 2 -8.10 18.94 -4.81
CA GLU A 2 -8.10 18.18 -3.56
C GLU A 2 -7.57 16.77 -3.87
N GLN A 3 -6.64 16.26 -3.05
CA GLN A 3 -6.03 14.96 -3.29
C GLN A 3 -6.92 13.86 -2.71
N THR A 4 -7.35 12.92 -3.54
CA THR A 4 -8.10 11.75 -3.08
C THR A 4 -7.21 10.84 -2.26
N LEU A 5 -7.59 10.58 -1.01
CA LEU A 5 -6.83 9.76 -0.07
C LEU A 5 -7.43 8.36 0.04
N LEU A 6 -6.59 7.35 -0.17
CA LEU A 6 -6.93 5.95 0.06
C LEU A 6 -6.59 5.57 1.50
N ASN A 7 -7.58 5.13 2.27
CA ASN A 7 -7.36 4.60 3.63
C ASN A 7 -6.72 3.21 3.59
N ILE A 8 -5.52 3.10 4.17
CA ILE A 8 -4.73 1.87 4.23
C ILE A 8 -4.69 1.27 5.65
N GLY A 9 -5.52 1.79 6.57
CA GLY A 9 -5.71 1.28 7.92
C GLY A 9 -5.04 2.11 9.01
N PHE A 10 -5.55 2.00 10.25
CA PHE A 10 -4.95 2.58 11.47
C PHE A 10 -4.65 4.09 11.37
N GLY A 11 -5.54 4.85 10.72
CA GLY A 11 -5.36 6.29 10.51
C GLY A 11 -4.33 6.66 9.43
N SER A 12 -3.74 5.67 8.74
CA SER A 12 -2.82 5.88 7.64
C SER A 12 -3.56 5.94 6.29
N THR A 13 -3.15 6.88 5.46
CA THR A 13 -3.65 7.09 4.09
C THR A 13 -2.49 7.25 3.11
N VAL A 14 -2.76 6.98 1.84
CA VAL A 14 -1.87 7.30 0.72
C VAL A 14 -2.64 8.07 -0.35
N VAL A 15 -1.94 8.81 -1.20
CA VAL A 15 -2.58 9.49 -2.34
C VAL A 15 -3.03 8.42 -3.33
N ALA A 16 -4.34 8.29 -3.55
CA ALA A 16 -4.92 7.23 -4.35
C ALA A 16 -4.39 7.26 -5.79
N ASP A 17 -4.30 8.44 -6.40
CA ASP A 17 -3.85 8.59 -7.79
C ASP A 17 -2.41 8.16 -8.05
N ARG A 18 -1.62 7.97 -6.99
CA ARG A 18 -0.22 7.55 -7.07
C ARG A 18 -0.02 6.06 -6.78
N VAL A 19 -1.10 5.32 -6.51
CA VAL A 19 -1.04 3.87 -6.31
C VAL A 19 -0.93 3.17 -7.66
N VAL A 20 0.15 2.42 -7.85
CA VAL A 20 0.40 1.61 -9.06
C VAL A 20 -0.16 0.21 -8.89
N ALA A 21 0.00 -0.40 -7.72
CA ALA A 21 -0.49 -1.75 -7.45
C ALA A 21 -0.76 -1.98 -5.96
N ILE A 22 -1.70 -2.87 -5.67
CA ILE A 22 -2.03 -3.38 -4.32
C ILE A 22 -1.92 -4.89 -4.39
N VAL A 23 -0.98 -5.48 -3.64
CA VAL A 23 -0.64 -6.91 -3.73
C VAL A 23 -0.53 -7.57 -2.36
N SER A 24 -0.68 -8.90 -2.33
CA SER A 24 -0.52 -9.68 -1.10
C SER A 24 0.95 -10.00 -0.81
N PRO A 25 1.39 -10.06 0.47
CA PRO A 25 2.81 -10.21 0.82
C PRO A 25 3.31 -11.66 0.83
N HIS A 26 2.53 -12.64 0.38
CA HIS A 26 2.73 -14.05 0.72
C HIS A 26 3.77 -14.79 -0.13
N SER A 27 4.20 -14.24 -1.26
CA SER A 27 5.11 -14.92 -2.18
C SER A 27 6.58 -14.55 -1.93
N ALA A 28 7.51 -15.42 -2.33
CA ALA A 28 8.95 -15.15 -2.22
C ALA A 28 9.39 -13.86 -2.96
N PRO A 29 8.87 -13.54 -4.17
CA PRO A 29 9.13 -12.24 -4.81
C PRO A 29 8.70 -11.04 -3.96
N MET A 30 7.57 -11.12 -3.26
CA MET A 30 7.08 -10.03 -2.42
C MET A 30 7.93 -9.81 -1.17
N LYS A 31 8.49 -10.89 -0.62
CA LYS A 31 9.49 -10.79 0.43
C LYS A 31 10.74 -10.05 -0.06
N ARG A 32 11.27 -10.42 -1.24
CA ARG A 32 12.42 -9.73 -1.85
C ARG A 32 12.14 -8.25 -2.11
N LEU A 33 10.97 -7.92 -2.68
CA LEU A 33 10.56 -6.54 -2.92
C LEU A 33 10.61 -5.67 -1.66
N LYS A 34 10.10 -6.20 -0.54
CA LYS A 34 10.13 -5.51 0.75
C LYS A 34 11.55 -5.34 1.28
N ASP A 35 12.38 -6.37 1.18
CA ASP A 35 13.75 -6.35 1.69
C ASP A 35 14.59 -5.34 0.88
N GLU A 36 14.48 -5.34 -0.45
CA GLU A 36 15.11 -4.35 -1.34
C GLU A 36 14.67 -2.91 -1.03
N ALA A 37 13.35 -2.67 -0.92
CA ALA A 37 12.84 -1.35 -0.58
C ALA A 37 13.33 -0.86 0.80
N ARG A 38 13.56 -1.79 1.75
CA ARG A 38 14.14 -1.46 3.06
C ARG A 38 15.60 -1.06 2.94
N GLU A 39 16.39 -1.84 2.21
CA GLU A 39 17.82 -1.56 1.96
C GLU A 39 18.00 -0.19 1.28
N GLU A 40 17.14 0.13 0.33
CA GLU A 40 17.17 1.39 -0.40
C GLU A 40 16.47 2.55 0.32
N LYS A 41 16.00 2.36 1.55
CA LYS A 41 15.30 3.39 2.36
C LYS A 41 14.02 3.95 1.70
N ARG A 42 13.34 3.15 0.88
CA ARG A 42 12.06 3.46 0.21
C ARG A 42 10.86 2.72 0.81
N LEU A 43 11.08 1.93 1.86
CA LEU A 43 10.04 1.21 2.57
C LEU A 43 9.36 2.10 3.62
N ILE A 44 8.04 2.20 3.56
CA ILE A 44 7.21 2.86 4.56
C ILE A 44 6.40 1.77 5.30
N ASP A 45 6.59 1.67 6.61
CA ASP A 45 5.86 0.72 7.44
C ASP A 45 4.64 1.39 8.07
N ALA A 46 3.45 1.15 7.51
CA ALA A 46 2.15 1.59 8.05
C ALA A 46 1.39 0.42 8.70
N THR A 47 2.10 -0.62 9.19
CA THR A 47 1.47 -1.78 9.84
C THR A 47 1.09 -1.52 11.30
N HIS A 48 1.65 -0.48 11.94
CA HIS A 48 1.50 -0.19 13.37
C HIS A 48 1.86 -1.40 14.25
N GLY A 49 2.97 -2.07 13.93
CA GLY A 49 3.48 -3.23 14.68
C GLY A 49 2.69 -4.53 14.45
N ARG A 50 1.73 -4.53 13.52
CA ARG A 50 0.93 -5.72 13.19
C ARG A 50 1.56 -6.47 12.01
N ARG A 51 1.09 -7.70 11.80
CA ARG A 51 1.50 -8.50 10.64
C ARG A 51 1.16 -7.77 9.33
N THR A 52 2.14 -7.66 8.43
CA THR A 52 1.92 -7.21 7.05
C THR A 52 0.90 -8.12 6.35
N ARG A 53 -0.18 -7.55 5.84
CA ARG A 53 -1.24 -8.24 5.09
C ARG A 53 -1.41 -7.71 3.67
N SER A 54 -0.77 -6.59 3.35
CA SER A 54 -0.73 -6.03 2.00
C SER A 54 0.54 -5.21 1.78
N ILE A 55 0.88 -5.08 0.50
CA ILE A 55 1.94 -4.22 -0.01
C ILE A 55 1.30 -3.30 -1.05
N ILE A 56 1.54 -2.00 -0.91
CA ILE A 56 1.07 -0.97 -1.84
C ILE A 56 2.31 -0.39 -2.53
N ILE A 57 2.29 -0.40 -3.85
CA ILE A 57 3.37 0.11 -4.70
C ILE A 57 2.97 1.49 -5.18
N MET A 58 3.79 2.49 -4.87
CA MET A 58 3.60 3.87 -5.30
C MET A 58 4.39 4.16 -6.59
N ASP A 59 3.92 5.12 -7.40
CA ASP A 59 4.60 5.61 -8.60
C ASP A 59 6.01 6.18 -8.34
N SER A 60 6.29 6.56 -7.10
CA SER A 60 7.58 7.04 -6.60
C SER A 60 8.55 5.92 -6.25
N ASN A 61 8.24 4.67 -6.61
CA ASN A 61 8.96 3.45 -6.21
C ASN A 61 9.00 3.23 -4.68
N HIS A 62 8.15 3.91 -3.91
CA HIS A 62 7.99 3.63 -2.49
C HIS A 62 7.11 2.40 -2.30
N ILE A 63 7.48 1.58 -1.32
CA ILE A 63 6.72 0.39 -0.93
C ILE A 63 6.08 0.66 0.42
N VAL A 64 4.75 0.70 0.48
CA VAL A 64 4.00 0.93 1.71
C VAL A 64 3.41 -0.37 2.22
N LEU A 65 3.77 -0.76 3.44
CA LEU A 65 3.23 -1.96 4.09
C LEU A 65 1.97 -1.61 4.89
N SER A 66 0.95 -2.45 4.79
CA SER A 66 -0.25 -2.31 5.61
C SER A 66 -0.64 -3.64 6.28
N ALA A 67 -1.28 -3.53 7.44
CA ALA A 67 -1.88 -4.65 8.17
C ALA A 67 -3.33 -4.93 7.76
N ILE A 68 -3.89 -4.17 6.82
CA ILE A 68 -5.18 -4.45 6.18
C ILE A 68 -4.96 -5.39 4.99
N GLN A 69 -5.94 -6.26 4.71
CA GLN A 69 -5.85 -7.21 3.60
C GLN A 69 -5.85 -6.48 2.26
N ALA A 70 -5.08 -6.99 1.29
CA ALA A 70 -4.95 -6.41 -0.03
C ALA A 70 -6.33 -6.25 -0.71
N GLU A 71 -7.19 -7.27 -0.63
CA GLU A 71 -8.55 -7.23 -1.17
C GLU A 71 -9.39 -6.08 -0.62
N THR A 72 -9.35 -5.86 0.70
CA THR A 72 -10.07 -4.74 1.33
C THR A 72 -9.57 -3.38 0.85
N ILE A 73 -8.26 -3.22 0.69
CA ILE A 73 -7.68 -1.97 0.17
C ILE A 73 -8.06 -1.78 -1.31
N SER A 74 -8.01 -2.85 -2.11
CA SER A 74 -8.43 -2.82 -3.51
C SER A 74 -9.90 -2.44 -3.68
N GLN A 75 -10.80 -2.99 -2.85
CA GLN A 75 -12.22 -2.62 -2.84
C GLN A 75 -12.40 -1.12 -2.54
N ARG A 76 -11.72 -0.60 -1.51
CA ARG A 76 -11.73 0.84 -1.19
C ARG A 76 -11.22 1.68 -2.35
N PHE A 77 -10.16 1.23 -3.01
CA PHE A 77 -9.58 1.92 -4.16
C PHE A 77 -10.55 1.98 -5.34
N SER A 78 -11.23 0.88 -5.66
CA SER A 78 -12.25 0.85 -6.72
C SER A 78 -13.40 1.81 -6.44
N THR A 79 -13.90 1.86 -5.20
CA THR A 79 -14.97 2.80 -4.81
C THR A 79 -14.56 4.27 -4.97
N LEU A 80 -13.26 4.60 -4.81
CA LEU A 80 -12.75 5.96 -5.05
C LEU A 80 -12.69 6.30 -6.55
N LYS A 81 -12.47 5.32 -7.44
CA LYS A 81 -12.47 5.52 -8.90
C LYS A 81 -13.88 5.66 -9.48
N GLU A 82 -14.89 5.12 -8.80
CA GLU A 82 -16.30 5.20 -9.22
C GLU A 82 -16.97 6.52 -8.83
N GLN A 83 -16.33 7.33 -7.98
CA GLN A 83 -16.77 8.69 -7.68
C GLN A 83 -16.12 9.67 -8.67
N PRO A 84 -16.90 10.31 -9.56
CA PRO A 84 -16.38 11.23 -10.57
C PRO A 84 -15.83 12.54 -9.97
#